data_AF-A0A8T5JL79-F1
#
_entry.id   AF-A0A8T5JL79-F1
#
_cell.length_a   1.000
_cell.length_b   1.000
_cell.length_c   1.000
_cell.angle_alpha   90.00
_cell.angle_beta   90.00
_cell.angle_gamma   90.00
#
_symmetry.space_group_name_H-M   'P 1'
#
loop_
_entity.id
_entity.type
_entity.pdbx_description
1 polymer ?
#
loop_
_entity_poly.entity_id
_entity_poly.type
_entity_poly.pdbx_seq_one_letter_code
_entity_poly.pdbx_strand_id
1 'polypeptide(L)'
;MIEIRFHGRGGQGAVTASRILATAAFLEGHHSQSIPMYGTERRGAPVTAFVRIGEKDQMVRSLIHEPDYVVVLDPLLRKTVNITDGLKDTGMLVVNSSVPPAEVEIDLDIPTASVDATAIALEVLGRPITNTAILGAFCKATGEVKLDSVIQAVKQQWSGRLAEMNVKAVEEAYNRTEVGRPKVVDKIDTSGAPSNSKADWRTFKPIVDAEKCTGCKLCWMVCPDGSIDMVEKKSVINYDYCKGCGICAEQCPVDAILMKSEAV
;
A
#
# COMPACT_ATOMS: atom_id res chain seq x y z
N MET A 1 2.85 23.30 10.73
CA MET A 1 1.97 22.15 10.45
C MET A 1 2.62 21.31 9.36
N ILE A 2 2.64 20.00 9.56
CA ILE A 2 3.10 19.00 8.60
C ILE A 2 1.86 18.30 8.05
N GLU A 3 1.81 18.16 6.73
CA GLU A 3 0.70 17.55 5.99
C GLU A 3 1.18 16.35 5.18
N ILE A 4 0.55 15.19 5.41
CA ILE A 4 1.00 13.90 4.87
C ILE A 4 -0.15 13.24 4.13
N ARG A 5 0.09 12.78 2.90
CA ARG A 5 -0.88 12.05 2.08
C ARG A 5 -0.42 10.61 1.85
N PHE A 6 -1.20 9.65 2.33
CA PHE A 6 -1.02 8.23 2.09
C PHE A 6 -1.80 7.79 0.85
N HIS A 7 -1.16 7.03 0.00
CA HIS A 7 -1.74 6.33 -1.14
C HIS A 7 -1.57 4.83 -0.95
N GLY A 8 -2.63 4.06 -1.15
CA GLY A 8 -2.57 2.61 -1.10
C GLY A 8 -3.77 1.98 -1.77
N ARG A 9 -3.95 0.67 -1.57
CA ARG A 9 -5.12 -0.06 -2.04
C ARG A 9 -6.00 -0.50 -0.89
N GLY A 10 -7.30 -0.64 -1.14
CA GLY A 10 -8.24 -1.23 -0.20
C GLY A 10 -7.74 -2.59 0.27
N GLY A 11 -7.50 -2.74 1.57
CA GLY A 11 -6.94 -3.95 2.19
C GLY A 11 -5.44 -3.90 2.55
N GLN A 12 -4.67 -2.92 2.07
CA GLN A 12 -3.26 -2.75 2.45
C GLN A 12 -3.06 -1.97 3.75
N GLY A 13 -4.10 -1.28 4.22
CA GLY A 13 -4.12 -0.63 5.53
C GLY A 13 -3.67 0.83 5.56
N ALA A 14 -3.79 1.58 4.45
CA ALA A 14 -3.45 3.02 4.40
C ALA A 14 -4.14 3.85 5.50
N VAL A 15 -5.44 3.62 5.74
CA VAL A 15 -6.21 4.29 6.81
C VAL A 15 -5.71 3.89 8.21
N THR A 16 -5.24 2.65 8.37
CA THR A 16 -4.67 2.20 9.63
C THR A 16 -3.30 2.83 9.86
N ALA A 17 -2.45 2.90 8.82
CA ALA A 17 -1.16 3.57 8.88
C ALA A 17 -1.31 5.05 9.28
N SER A 18 -2.23 5.77 8.62
CA SER A 18 -2.48 7.19 8.90
C SER A 18 -2.91 7.41 10.36
N ARG A 19 -3.78 6.53 10.89
CA ARG A 19 -4.21 6.60 12.30
C ARG A 19 -3.06 6.32 13.27
N ILE A 20 -2.25 5.30 13.02
CA ILE A 20 -1.10 4.98 13.87
C ILE A 20 -0.11 6.13 13.89
N LEU A 21 0.19 6.73 12.74
CA LEU A 21 1.11 7.87 12.67
C LEU A 21 0.55 9.08 13.44
N ALA A 22 -0.74 9.37 13.30
CA ALA A 22 -1.39 10.42 14.08
C ALA A 22 -1.32 10.14 15.60
N THR A 23 -1.58 8.89 16.02
CA THR A 23 -1.42 8.49 17.43
C THR A 23 0.02 8.64 17.91
N ALA A 24 1.00 8.24 17.10
CA ALA A 24 2.42 8.39 17.43
C ALA A 24 2.81 9.87 17.62
N ALA A 25 2.39 10.75 16.71
CA ALA A 25 2.61 12.19 16.84
C ALA A 25 1.92 12.77 18.09
N PHE A 26 0.73 12.27 18.44
CA PHE A 26 0.04 12.67 19.67
C PHE A 26 0.79 12.26 20.94
N LEU A 27 1.42 11.08 20.95
CA LEU A 27 2.26 10.62 22.06
C LEU A 27 3.49 11.49 22.27
N GLU A 28 3.95 12.20 21.23
CA GLU A 28 5.04 13.18 21.32
C GLU A 28 4.57 14.58 21.78
N GLY A 29 3.28 14.76 22.02
CA GLY A 29 2.69 16.01 22.49
C GLY A 29 2.17 16.93 21.39
N HIS A 30 2.24 16.53 20.12
CA HIS A 30 1.65 17.29 19.02
C HIS A 30 0.12 17.13 18.98
N HIS A 31 -0.58 18.12 18.46
CA HIS A 31 -1.92 17.85 17.94
C HIS A 31 -1.78 17.12 16.60
N SER A 32 -2.63 16.12 16.40
CA SER A 32 -2.64 15.34 15.18
C SER A 32 -4.06 15.04 14.74
N GLN A 33 -4.21 14.81 13.44
CA GLN A 33 -5.49 14.48 12.83
C GLN A 33 -5.26 13.48 11.71
N SER A 34 -6.04 12.39 11.70
CA SER A 34 -6.09 11.45 10.58
C SER A 34 -7.46 11.55 9.89
N ILE A 35 -7.47 11.84 8.59
CA ILE A 35 -8.69 11.91 7.77
C ILE A 35 -8.58 10.88 6.64
N PRO A 36 -9.43 9.83 6.62
CA PRO A 36 -9.48 8.95 5.48
C PRO A 36 -10.32 9.53 4.34
N MET A 37 -9.97 9.23 3.09
CA MET A 37 -10.78 9.52 1.90
C MET A 37 -11.08 8.21 1.16
N TYR A 38 -12.28 7.71 1.39
CA TYR A 38 -12.87 6.58 0.68
C TYR A 38 -14.39 6.75 0.65
N GLY A 39 -15.02 6.34 -0.44
CA GLY A 39 -16.46 6.11 -0.59
C GLY A 39 -16.79 4.62 -0.64
N THR A 40 -17.41 4.18 -1.74
CA THR A 40 -17.92 2.80 -1.92
C THR A 40 -16.85 1.83 -2.45
N GLU A 41 -15.56 2.17 -2.34
CA GLU A 41 -14.48 1.38 -2.91
C GLU A 41 -14.36 -0.01 -2.25
N ARG A 42 -14.11 -1.02 -3.08
CA ARG A 42 -13.90 -2.41 -2.65
C ARG A 42 -12.39 -2.69 -2.50
N ARG A 43 -12.04 -3.84 -1.92
CA ARG A 43 -10.64 -4.32 -1.82
C ARG A 43 -9.92 -4.20 -3.19
N GLY A 44 -8.69 -3.69 -3.19
CA GLY A 44 -7.85 -3.48 -4.38
C GLY A 44 -7.96 -2.11 -5.04
N ALA A 45 -9.07 -1.39 -4.82
CA ALA A 45 -9.23 -0.03 -5.34
C ALA A 45 -8.20 0.94 -4.72
N PRO A 46 -7.74 1.96 -5.46
CA PRO A 46 -7.00 3.09 -4.88
C PRO A 46 -7.73 3.72 -3.69
N VAL A 47 -7.02 3.97 -2.61
CA VAL A 47 -7.51 4.62 -1.40
C VAL A 47 -6.49 5.66 -0.95
N THR A 48 -6.98 6.81 -0.50
CA THR A 48 -6.14 7.89 0.03
C THR A 48 -6.48 8.14 1.50
N ALA A 49 -5.48 8.44 2.32
CA ALA A 49 -5.67 8.90 3.69
C ALA A 49 -4.72 10.05 3.99
N PHE A 50 -5.07 10.88 4.96
CA PHE A 50 -4.38 12.13 5.25
C PHE A 50 -4.00 12.17 6.74
N VAL A 51 -2.83 12.73 7.02
CA VAL A 51 -2.39 13.03 8.39
C VAL A 51 -1.94 14.48 8.47
N ARG A 52 -2.39 15.20 9.48
CA ARG A 52 -1.85 16.50 9.89
C ARG A 52 -1.19 16.38 11.25
N ILE A 53 -0.02 17.00 11.41
CA ILE A 53 0.71 17.09 12.67
C ILE A 53 1.06 18.56 12.90
N GLY A 54 0.77 19.11 14.08
CA GLY A 54 1.05 20.51 14.38
C GLY A 54 0.35 21.00 15.64
N GLU A 55 0.01 22.29 15.65
CA GLU A 55 -0.67 22.96 16.76
C GLU A 55 -2.19 22.93 16.62
N LYS A 56 -2.90 23.07 17.75
CA LYS A 56 -4.37 22.92 17.81
C LYS A 56 -5.11 23.93 16.95
N ASP A 57 -4.65 25.17 17.00
CA ASP A 57 -5.24 26.34 16.37
C ASP A 57 -5.07 26.33 14.86
N GLN A 58 -4.10 25.56 14.35
CA GLN A 58 -3.87 25.38 12.92
C GLN A 58 -4.74 24.26 12.32
N MET A 59 -5.42 23.43 13.13
CA MET A 59 -6.13 22.25 12.63
C MET A 59 -7.37 22.59 11.81
N VAL A 60 -7.32 22.27 10.52
CA VAL A 60 -8.45 22.35 9.59
C VAL A 60 -9.00 20.96 9.26
N ARG A 61 -10.31 20.85 9.03
CA ARG A 61 -10.99 19.60 8.66
C ARG A 61 -11.29 19.58 7.15
N SER A 62 -10.24 19.46 6.35
CA SER A 62 -10.31 19.38 4.87
C SER A 62 -9.38 18.29 4.33
N LEU A 63 -9.47 18.01 3.02
CA LEU A 63 -8.46 17.18 2.36
C LEU A 63 -7.12 17.94 2.29
N ILE A 64 -6.01 17.20 2.11
CA ILE A 64 -4.69 17.80 1.88
C ILE A 64 -4.47 17.84 0.37
N HIS A 65 -4.36 19.05 -0.16
CA HIS A 65 -4.05 19.28 -1.58
C HIS A 65 -2.55 19.47 -1.81
N GLU A 66 -1.85 20.09 -0.84
CA GLU A 66 -0.42 20.38 -0.92
C GLU A 66 0.34 19.66 0.21
N PRO A 67 0.60 18.35 0.10
CA PRO A 67 1.30 17.62 1.16
C PRO A 67 2.79 17.99 1.21
N ASP A 68 3.37 17.96 2.43
CA ASP A 68 4.82 17.94 2.66
C ASP A 68 5.39 16.54 2.38
N TYR A 69 4.61 15.50 2.68
CA TYR A 69 5.04 14.11 2.50
C TYR A 69 3.98 13.28 1.79
N VAL A 70 4.41 12.46 0.84
CA VAL A 70 3.55 11.45 0.22
C VAL A 70 4.08 10.05 0.52
N VAL A 71 3.22 9.19 1.06
CA VAL A 71 3.56 7.81 1.45
C VAL A 71 2.78 6.83 0.58
N VAL A 72 3.45 5.95 -0.15
CA VAL A 72 2.82 5.04 -1.12
C VAL A 72 3.00 3.58 -0.69
N LEU A 73 1.90 2.93 -0.34
CA LEU A 73 1.88 1.54 0.18
C LEU A 73 1.94 0.48 -0.92
N ASP A 74 1.51 0.80 -2.13
CA ASP A 74 1.47 -0.12 -3.27
C ASP A 74 2.50 0.29 -4.32
N PRO A 75 3.39 -0.61 -4.76
CA PRO A 75 4.40 -0.24 -5.75
C PRO A 75 3.75 0.22 -7.06
N LEU A 76 2.69 -0.43 -7.52
CA LEU A 76 2.15 -0.20 -8.87
C LEU A 76 1.20 1.00 -8.95
N LEU A 77 0.74 1.54 -7.83
CA LEU A 77 -0.25 2.62 -7.79
C LEU A 77 0.21 3.92 -8.46
N ARG A 78 1.54 4.15 -8.51
CA ARG A 78 2.15 5.27 -9.25
C ARG A 78 1.84 5.25 -10.75
N LYS A 79 1.54 4.08 -11.32
CA LYS A 79 1.18 3.91 -12.75
C LYS A 79 -0.29 4.20 -13.04
N THR A 80 -1.11 4.40 -12.01
CA THR A 80 -2.57 4.54 -12.17
C THR A 80 -3.12 5.80 -11.53
N VAL A 81 -2.43 6.34 -10.52
CA VAL A 81 -2.78 7.57 -9.83
C VAL A 81 -1.58 8.50 -9.87
N ASN A 82 -1.83 9.79 -10.09
CA ASN A 82 -0.80 10.81 -9.93
C ASN A 82 -0.48 10.97 -8.43
N ILE A 83 0.57 10.29 -7.96
CA ILE A 83 0.97 10.30 -6.55
C ILE A 83 1.67 11.60 -6.13
N THR A 84 2.28 12.31 -7.09
CA THR A 84 3.05 13.55 -6.91
C THR A 84 2.20 14.82 -7.01
N ASP A 85 0.93 14.71 -7.41
CA ASP A 85 0.02 15.85 -7.57
C ASP A 85 -0.05 16.75 -6.32
N GLY A 86 0.34 18.02 -6.48
CA GLY A 86 0.34 19.00 -5.39
C GLY A 86 1.45 18.82 -4.34
N LEU A 87 2.32 17.82 -4.44
CA LEU A 87 3.46 17.68 -3.52
C LEU A 87 4.34 18.93 -3.59
N LYS A 88 4.62 19.53 -2.43
CA LYS A 88 5.44 20.75 -2.34
C LYS A 88 6.86 20.48 -2.86
N ASP A 89 7.50 21.51 -3.40
CA ASP A 89 8.89 21.45 -3.88
C ASP A 89 9.90 21.04 -2.79
N THR A 90 9.60 21.36 -1.54
CA THR A 90 10.39 20.97 -0.36
C THR A 90 9.98 19.61 0.22
N GLY A 91 9.03 18.93 -0.41
CA GLY A 91 8.45 17.70 0.09
C GLY A 91 9.30 16.47 -0.17
N MET A 92 8.79 15.32 0.28
CA MET A 92 9.47 14.03 0.13
C MET A 92 8.49 12.88 -0.14
N LEU A 93 8.95 11.90 -0.91
CA LEU A 93 8.25 10.65 -1.17
C LEU A 93 8.78 9.51 -0.30
N VAL A 94 7.89 8.67 0.21
CA VAL A 94 8.22 7.39 0.83
C VAL A 94 7.43 6.30 0.10
N VAL A 95 8.11 5.42 -0.62
CA VAL A 95 7.46 4.46 -1.52
C VAL A 95 7.79 3.01 -1.15
N ASN A 96 6.78 2.15 -1.21
CA ASN A 96 6.99 0.71 -1.24
C ASN A 96 7.54 0.31 -2.62
N SER A 97 8.79 -0.17 -2.66
CA SER A 97 9.48 -0.56 -3.88
C SER A 97 10.59 -1.57 -3.58
N SER A 98 10.73 -2.58 -4.43
CA SER A 98 11.83 -3.57 -4.38
C SER A 98 13.16 -3.03 -4.89
N VAL A 99 13.15 -1.86 -5.54
CA VAL A 99 14.34 -1.20 -6.10
C VAL A 99 14.73 0.04 -5.28
N PRO A 100 16.03 0.41 -5.26
CA PRO A 100 16.50 1.60 -4.57
C PRO A 100 15.91 2.88 -5.17
N PRO A 101 15.97 4.03 -4.46
CA PRO A 101 15.35 5.27 -4.92
C PRO A 101 15.78 5.65 -6.34
N ALA A 102 17.07 5.48 -6.67
CA ALA A 102 17.65 5.81 -7.96
C ALA A 102 17.05 5.07 -9.17
N GLU A 103 16.27 4.01 -8.94
CA GLU A 103 15.58 3.24 -9.98
C GLU A 103 14.06 3.45 -9.97
N VAL A 104 13.52 4.12 -8.95
CA VAL A 104 12.09 4.46 -8.88
C VAL A 104 11.81 5.61 -9.83
N GLU A 105 11.00 5.34 -10.86
CA GLU A 105 10.56 6.36 -11.82
C GLU A 105 9.52 7.31 -11.21
N ILE A 106 9.85 8.60 -11.15
CA ILE A 106 9.01 9.69 -10.63
C ILE A 106 9.13 10.90 -11.58
N ASP A 107 8.07 11.69 -11.70
CA ASP A 107 8.00 12.88 -12.57
C ASP A 107 8.53 14.17 -11.92
N LEU A 108 9.16 14.06 -10.76
CA LEU A 108 9.72 15.15 -9.97
C LEU A 108 11.09 14.77 -9.42
N ASP A 109 12.03 15.72 -9.43
CA ASP A 109 13.32 15.59 -8.74
C ASP A 109 13.20 16.00 -7.26
N ILE A 110 12.72 15.07 -6.44
CA ILE A 110 12.48 15.28 -5.01
C ILE A 110 13.11 14.18 -4.16
N PRO A 111 13.48 14.46 -2.89
CA PRO A 111 13.90 13.41 -1.95
C PRO A 111 12.91 12.24 -1.96
N THR A 112 13.44 11.03 -2.13
CA THR A 112 12.64 9.81 -2.21
C THR A 112 13.28 8.73 -1.36
N ALA A 113 12.47 8.12 -0.50
CA ALA A 113 12.84 6.94 0.26
C ALA A 113 12.13 5.70 -0.31
N SER A 114 12.84 4.58 -0.39
CA SER A 114 12.25 3.30 -0.81
C SER A 114 12.53 2.18 0.19
N VAL A 115 11.59 1.25 0.26
CA VAL A 115 11.72 0.00 1.03
C VAL A 115 10.83 -1.07 0.39
N ASP A 116 11.27 -2.33 0.40
CA ASP A 116 10.40 -3.45 0.01
C ASP A 116 9.47 -3.84 1.17
N ALA A 117 8.48 -2.98 1.43
CA ALA A 117 7.49 -3.23 2.48
C ALA A 117 6.64 -4.46 2.18
N THR A 118 6.50 -4.85 0.90
CA THR A 118 5.78 -6.07 0.50
C THR A 118 6.52 -7.32 0.96
N ALA A 119 7.83 -7.42 0.68
CA ALA A 119 8.66 -8.53 1.13
C ALA A 119 8.69 -8.61 2.66
N ILE A 120 8.88 -7.49 3.35
CA ILE A 120 8.87 -7.45 4.82
C ILE A 120 7.53 -7.94 5.37
N ALA A 121 6.40 -7.49 4.81
CA ALA A 121 5.08 -7.92 5.25
C ALA A 121 4.84 -9.42 5.00
N LEU A 122 5.33 -9.96 3.88
CA LEU A 122 5.25 -11.40 3.60
C LEU A 122 6.14 -12.22 4.55
N GLU A 123 7.38 -11.78 4.80
CA GLU A 123 8.32 -12.43 5.73
C GLU A 123 7.80 -12.44 7.17
N VAL A 124 7.24 -11.32 7.64
CA VAL A 124 6.89 -11.12 9.05
C VAL A 124 5.44 -11.49 9.33
N LEU A 125 4.49 -11.09 8.47
CA LEU A 125 3.05 -11.25 8.69
C LEU A 125 2.45 -12.41 7.89
N GLY A 126 3.17 -12.95 6.90
CA GLY A 126 2.65 -13.95 5.96
C GLY A 126 1.58 -13.40 5.01
N ARG A 127 1.38 -12.08 4.97
CA ARG A 127 0.37 -11.38 4.17
C ARG A 127 0.91 -10.03 3.69
N PRO A 128 0.56 -9.57 2.48
CA PRO A 128 1.07 -8.32 1.92
C PRO A 128 0.34 -7.08 2.49
N ILE A 129 0.31 -6.94 3.81
CA ILE A 129 -0.26 -5.79 4.52
C ILE A 129 0.90 -4.88 4.92
N THR A 130 1.14 -3.83 4.13
CA THR A 130 2.37 -3.03 4.18
C THR A 130 2.30 -1.83 5.13
N ASN A 131 1.15 -1.62 5.78
CA ASN A 131 0.86 -0.43 6.58
C ASN A 131 1.83 -0.15 7.73
N THR A 132 2.29 -1.16 8.47
CA THR A 132 3.22 -0.95 9.60
C THR A 132 4.66 -0.86 9.14
N ALA A 133 5.06 -1.67 8.15
CA ALA A 133 6.36 -1.55 7.51
C ALA A 133 6.60 -0.14 6.93
N ILE A 134 5.65 0.42 6.18
CA ILE A 134 5.84 1.75 5.57
C ILE A 134 5.98 2.87 6.61
N LEU A 135 5.46 2.72 7.83
CA LEU A 135 5.65 3.69 8.92
C LEU A 135 7.08 3.68 9.45
N GLY A 136 7.73 2.51 9.48
CA GLY A 136 9.16 2.42 9.79
C GLY A 136 10.00 3.20 8.79
N ALA A 137 9.69 3.05 7.50
CA ALA A 137 10.33 3.81 6.44
C ALA A 137 10.11 5.31 6.54
N PHE A 138 8.87 5.73 6.86
CA PHE A 138 8.54 7.13 7.09
C PHE A 138 9.41 7.72 8.22
N CYS A 139 9.51 7.03 9.37
CA CYS A 139 10.33 7.51 10.49
C CYS A 139 11.80 7.67 10.10
N LYS A 140 12.35 6.70 9.34
CA LYS A 140 13.75 6.72 8.89
C LYS A 140 14.02 7.88 7.94
N ALA A 141 13.09 8.11 7.01
CA ALA A 141 13.26 9.07 5.93
C ALA A 141 13.09 10.52 6.39
N THR A 142 12.11 10.78 7.25
CA THR A 142 11.69 12.16 7.57
C THR A 142 12.18 12.62 8.94
N GLY A 143 12.27 11.72 9.92
CA GLY A 143 12.56 12.07 11.31
C GLY A 143 11.47 12.88 12.01
N GLU A 144 10.30 13.08 11.39
CA GLU A 144 9.19 13.91 11.92
C GLU A 144 8.51 13.30 13.14
N VAL A 145 8.57 11.96 13.26
CA VAL A 145 8.04 11.19 14.39
C VAL A 145 9.08 10.14 14.76
N LYS A 146 9.31 9.94 16.06
CA LYS A 146 10.26 8.97 16.58
C LYS A 146 9.77 7.55 16.36
N LEU A 147 10.70 6.66 16.06
CA LEU A 147 10.45 5.22 15.93
C LEU A 147 9.75 4.65 17.18
N ASP A 148 10.21 5.03 18.37
CA ASP A 148 9.64 4.56 19.64
C ASP A 148 8.16 4.94 19.81
N SER A 149 7.77 6.14 19.37
CA SER A 149 6.39 6.62 19.41
C SER A 149 5.50 5.81 18.46
N VAL A 150 6.01 5.46 17.28
CA VAL A 150 5.30 4.57 16.34
C VAL A 150 5.18 3.17 16.91
N ILE A 151 6.23 2.61 17.50
CA ILE A 151 6.18 1.30 18.18
C ILE A 151 5.13 1.32 19.31
N GLN A 152 5.08 2.39 20.10
CA GLN A 152 4.09 2.54 21.16
C GLN A 152 2.67 2.63 20.59
N ALA A 153 2.45 3.39 19.51
CA ALA A 153 1.16 3.49 18.84
C ALA A 153 0.70 2.13 18.25
N VAL A 154 1.62 1.35 17.67
CA VAL A 154 1.34 -0.02 17.20
C VAL A 154 0.91 -0.93 18.35
N LYS A 155 1.58 -0.85 19.50
CA LYS A 155 1.23 -1.61 20.72
C LYS A 155 -0.09 -1.16 21.38
N GLN A 156 -0.58 0.04 21.07
CA GLN A 156 -1.94 0.46 21.46
C GLN A 156 -3.01 -0.07 20.51
N GLN A 157 -2.66 -0.20 19.22
CA GLN A 157 -3.57 -0.67 18.17
C GLN A 157 -3.78 -2.20 18.22
N TRP A 158 -2.75 -2.95 18.59
CA TRP A 158 -2.80 -4.41 18.70
C TRP A 158 -2.11 -4.90 19.97
N SER A 159 -2.45 -6.12 20.41
CA SER A 159 -1.87 -6.78 21.58
C SER A 159 -1.30 -8.17 21.26
N GLY A 160 -0.47 -8.69 22.17
CA GLY A 160 0.13 -10.03 22.08
C GLY A 160 0.99 -10.23 20.83
N ARG A 161 0.96 -11.45 20.27
CA ARG A 161 1.76 -11.85 19.09
C ARG A 161 1.57 -10.92 17.88
N LEU A 162 0.36 -10.40 17.66
CA LEU A 162 0.10 -9.48 16.55
C LEU A 162 0.84 -8.15 16.74
N ALA A 163 0.93 -7.64 17.97
CA ALA A 163 1.69 -6.43 18.26
C ALA A 163 3.19 -6.64 17.99
N GLU A 164 3.75 -7.75 18.48
CA GLU A 164 5.16 -8.11 18.28
C GLU A 164 5.53 -8.22 16.80
N MET A 165 4.70 -8.92 16.01
CA MET A 165 4.92 -9.06 14.57
C MET A 165 4.83 -7.71 13.84
N ASN A 166 3.88 -6.85 14.20
CA ASN A 166 3.78 -5.52 13.59
C ASN A 166 4.94 -4.60 13.98
N VAL A 167 5.39 -4.65 15.24
CA VAL A 167 6.59 -3.92 15.70
C VAL A 167 7.82 -4.37 14.93
N LYS A 168 8.00 -5.68 14.77
CA LYS A 168 9.11 -6.22 13.95
C LYS A 168 9.04 -5.70 12.51
N ALA A 169 7.86 -5.63 11.90
CA ALA A 169 7.72 -5.09 10.55
C ALA A 169 8.13 -3.60 10.46
N VAL A 170 7.79 -2.79 11.47
CA VAL A 170 8.22 -1.38 11.57
C VAL A 170 9.75 -1.29 11.67
N GLU A 171 10.36 -2.07 12.57
CA GLU A 171 11.81 -2.04 12.81
C GLU A 171 12.61 -2.51 11.59
N GLU A 172 12.20 -3.61 10.96
CA GLU A 172 12.82 -4.12 9.74
C GLU A 172 12.76 -3.09 8.62
N ALA A 173 11.61 -2.44 8.43
CA ALA A 173 11.49 -1.41 7.41
C ALA A 173 12.34 -0.17 7.74
N TYR A 174 12.37 0.29 8.99
CA TYR A 174 13.23 1.40 9.42
C TYR A 174 14.70 1.13 9.09
N ASN A 175 15.16 -0.10 9.30
CA ASN A 175 16.55 -0.50 9.05
C ASN A 175 16.87 -0.69 7.56
N ARG A 176 15.93 -1.22 6.78
CA ARG A 176 16.10 -1.53 5.34
C ARG A 176 15.77 -0.35 4.41
N THR A 177 15.26 0.77 4.94
CA THR A 177 14.88 1.92 4.12
C THR A 177 16.10 2.67 3.61
N GLU A 178 16.11 2.91 2.30
CA GLU A 178 17.12 3.72 1.62
C GLU A 178 16.54 5.08 1.27
N VAL A 179 17.34 6.14 1.42
CA VAL A 179 16.95 7.52 1.11
C VAL A 179 17.88 8.06 0.03
N GLY A 180 17.31 8.63 -1.02
CA GLY A 180 18.07 9.16 -2.16
C GLY A 180 17.23 10.05 -3.07
N ARG A 181 17.51 9.97 -4.36
CA ARG A 181 16.81 10.68 -5.43
C ARG A 181 16.21 9.69 -6.42
N PRO A 182 15.05 9.98 -7.02
CA PRO A 182 14.39 9.10 -7.96
C PRO A 182 15.06 9.13 -9.34
N LYS A 183 14.70 8.16 -10.18
CA LYS A 183 14.90 8.26 -11.64
C LYS A 183 13.85 9.22 -12.20
N VAL A 184 14.26 10.45 -12.49
CA VAL A 184 13.34 11.47 -13.03
C VAL A 184 12.93 11.11 -14.46
N VAL A 185 11.63 11.10 -14.73
CA VAL A 185 11.05 10.86 -16.06
C VAL A 185 10.10 11.99 -16.43
N ASP A 186 9.99 12.34 -17.73
CA ASP A 186 9.14 13.48 -18.15
C ASP A 186 7.66 13.27 -17.82
N LYS A 187 7.20 12.02 -17.93
CA LYS A 187 5.87 11.56 -17.51
C LYS A 187 5.96 10.13 -17.04
N ILE A 188 5.29 9.82 -15.95
CA ILE A 188 5.03 8.43 -15.57
C ILE A 188 4.05 7.87 -16.60
N ASP A 189 4.40 6.75 -17.22
CA ASP A 189 3.48 6.05 -18.10
C ASP A 189 2.27 5.58 -17.28
N THR A 190 1.17 6.32 -17.46
CA THR A 190 -0.13 6.06 -16.86
C THR A 190 -1.07 5.43 -17.88
N SER A 191 -0.56 4.69 -18.87
CA SER A 191 -1.35 3.75 -19.67
C SER A 191 -1.87 2.63 -18.77
N GLY A 192 -2.72 3.00 -17.82
CA GLY A 192 -3.52 2.08 -17.04
C GLY A 192 -4.40 1.28 -17.99
N ALA A 193 -5.02 0.26 -17.43
CA ALA A 193 -5.96 -0.55 -18.19
C ALA A 193 -7.09 0.35 -18.75
N PRO A 194 -7.72 -0.02 -19.88
CA PRO A 194 -8.87 0.70 -20.43
C PRO A 194 -9.91 1.04 -19.35
N SER A 195 -10.67 2.13 -19.48
CA SER A 195 -11.57 2.61 -18.40
C SER A 195 -12.59 1.57 -17.89
N ASN A 196 -12.96 0.61 -18.75
CA ASN A 196 -13.83 -0.53 -18.43
C ASN A 196 -13.10 -1.74 -17.82
N SER A 197 -11.77 -1.76 -17.84
CA SER A 197 -10.91 -2.75 -17.22
C SER A 197 -10.66 -2.43 -15.73
N LYS A 198 -10.25 -3.46 -14.99
CA LYS A 198 -9.76 -3.39 -13.61
C LYS A 198 -8.39 -4.04 -13.47
N ALA A 199 -7.69 -4.24 -14.59
CA ALA A 199 -6.44 -4.98 -14.60
C ALA A 199 -5.35 -4.30 -13.76
N ASP A 200 -5.39 -2.97 -13.75
CA ASP A 200 -4.51 -2.06 -13.04
C ASP A 200 -4.74 -2.07 -11.51
N TRP A 201 -5.70 -2.84 -10.99
CA TRP A 201 -5.98 -2.96 -9.56
C TRP A 201 -5.13 -4.01 -8.85
N ARG A 202 -4.45 -4.87 -9.61
CA ARG A 202 -3.72 -6.01 -9.07
C ARG A 202 -2.34 -5.61 -8.55
N THR A 203 -2.08 -5.95 -7.29
CA THR A 203 -0.71 -6.14 -6.78
C THR A 203 -0.25 -7.60 -6.98
N PHE A 204 -1.20 -8.53 -6.90
CA PHE A 204 -0.98 -9.96 -7.13
C PHE A 204 -2.03 -10.48 -8.11
N LYS A 205 -1.68 -11.45 -8.95
CA LYS A 205 -2.60 -12.14 -9.84
C LYS A 205 -2.70 -13.64 -9.50
N PRO A 206 -3.91 -14.22 -9.53
CA PRO A 206 -4.08 -15.66 -9.44
C PRO A 206 -3.57 -16.35 -10.70
N ILE A 207 -2.78 -17.41 -10.55
CA ILE A 207 -2.32 -18.29 -11.62
C ILE A 207 -2.88 -19.68 -11.37
N VAL A 208 -3.62 -20.21 -12.33
CA VAL A 208 -4.23 -21.55 -12.23
C VAL A 208 -3.23 -22.61 -12.71
N ASP A 209 -2.97 -23.60 -11.86
CA ASP A 209 -2.33 -24.86 -12.22
C ASP A 209 -3.39 -25.79 -12.82
N ALA A 210 -3.33 -25.96 -14.14
CA ALA A 210 -4.30 -26.77 -14.88
C ALA A 210 -4.24 -28.25 -14.52
N GLU A 211 -3.08 -28.77 -14.07
CA GLU A 211 -2.93 -30.17 -13.71
C GLU A 211 -3.63 -30.47 -12.38
N LYS A 212 -3.47 -29.57 -11.40
CA LYS A 212 -4.14 -29.69 -10.10
C LYS A 212 -5.63 -29.34 -10.13
N CYS A 213 -6.06 -28.49 -11.05
CA CYS A 213 -7.45 -28.04 -11.10
C CYS A 213 -8.42 -29.19 -11.39
N THR A 214 -9.31 -29.49 -10.45
CA THR A 214 -10.32 -30.56 -10.58
C THR A 214 -11.60 -30.12 -11.30
N GLY A 215 -11.74 -28.83 -11.62
CA GLY A 215 -12.94 -28.31 -12.27
C GLY A 215 -14.17 -28.17 -11.36
N CYS A 216 -13.98 -28.13 -10.03
CA CYS A 216 -15.06 -28.08 -9.04
C CYS A 216 -15.93 -26.80 -9.07
N LYS A 217 -15.52 -25.77 -9.82
CA LYS A 217 -16.20 -24.47 -9.99
C LYS A 217 -16.33 -23.61 -8.74
N LEU A 218 -15.72 -23.98 -7.61
CA LEU A 218 -15.82 -23.18 -6.39
C LEU A 218 -15.24 -21.77 -6.58
N CYS A 219 -14.05 -21.66 -7.16
CA CYS A 219 -13.42 -20.37 -7.50
C CYS A 219 -14.29 -19.48 -8.41
N TRP A 220 -14.98 -20.10 -9.39
CA TRP A 220 -15.91 -19.43 -10.28
C TRP A 220 -17.10 -18.84 -9.51
N MET A 221 -17.73 -19.65 -8.64
CA MET A 221 -18.90 -19.22 -7.85
C MET A 221 -18.58 -18.10 -6.85
N VAL A 222 -17.40 -18.12 -6.24
CA VAL A 222 -17.01 -17.13 -5.22
C VAL A 222 -16.37 -15.88 -5.81
N CYS A 223 -16.16 -15.81 -7.12
CA CYS A 223 -15.54 -14.65 -7.75
C CYS A 223 -16.50 -13.45 -7.69
N PRO A 224 -16.21 -12.40 -6.90
CA PRO A 224 -17.14 -11.28 -6.73
C PRO A 224 -17.27 -10.39 -7.97
N ASP A 225 -16.34 -10.55 -8.91
CA ASP A 225 -16.25 -9.76 -10.14
C ASP A 225 -16.57 -10.59 -11.40
N GLY A 226 -16.98 -11.87 -11.24
CA GLY A 226 -17.28 -12.74 -12.37
C GLY A 226 -16.12 -12.93 -13.35
N SER A 227 -14.87 -12.75 -12.91
CA SER A 227 -13.68 -12.72 -13.77
C SER A 227 -13.06 -14.08 -14.03
N ILE A 228 -13.81 -15.15 -13.80
CA ILE A 228 -13.36 -16.53 -13.97
C ILE A 228 -14.36 -17.20 -14.91
N ASP A 229 -13.85 -17.97 -15.85
CA ASP A 229 -14.59 -18.83 -16.75
C ASP A 229 -14.16 -20.29 -16.56
N MET A 230 -15.00 -21.21 -17.02
CA MET A 230 -14.72 -22.65 -17.00
C MET A 230 -14.61 -23.18 -18.43
N VAL A 231 -13.39 -23.34 -18.92
CA VAL A 231 -13.10 -23.84 -20.27
C VAL A 231 -12.53 -25.25 -20.16
N GLU A 232 -13.10 -26.22 -20.88
CA GLU A 232 -12.65 -27.63 -20.83
C GLU A 232 -12.53 -28.21 -19.40
N LYS A 233 -13.46 -27.81 -18.51
CA LYS A 233 -13.47 -28.16 -17.07
C LYS A 233 -12.28 -27.59 -16.27
N LYS A 234 -11.54 -26.63 -16.80
CA LYS A 234 -10.46 -25.92 -16.11
C LYS A 234 -10.84 -24.46 -15.88
N SER A 235 -10.37 -23.91 -14.78
CA SER A 235 -10.57 -22.50 -14.44
C SER A 235 -9.66 -21.63 -15.31
N VAL A 236 -10.23 -20.64 -15.99
CA VAL A 236 -9.51 -19.65 -16.81
C VAL A 236 -9.87 -18.27 -16.30
N ILE A 237 -8.87 -17.43 -16.09
CA ILE A 237 -9.04 -16.12 -15.45
C ILE A 237 -9.00 -15.03 -16.51
N ASN A 238 -10.04 -14.20 -16.54
CA ASN A 238 -10.06 -13.00 -17.35
C ASN A 238 -9.33 -11.87 -16.62
N TYR A 239 -8.10 -11.60 -17.03
CA TYR A 239 -7.27 -10.56 -16.42
C TYR A 239 -7.70 -9.13 -16.75
N ASP A 240 -8.63 -8.91 -17.68
CA ASP A 240 -9.15 -7.55 -17.90
C ASP A 240 -10.06 -7.11 -16.75
N TYR A 241 -10.70 -8.05 -16.06
CA TYR A 241 -11.63 -7.77 -14.95
C TYR A 241 -11.13 -8.28 -13.59
N CYS A 242 -10.19 -9.22 -13.57
CA CYS A 242 -9.65 -9.77 -12.34
C CYS A 242 -8.89 -8.70 -11.53
N LYS A 243 -9.37 -8.42 -10.31
CA LYS A 243 -8.74 -7.47 -9.39
C LYS A 243 -7.66 -8.08 -8.50
N GLY A 244 -7.42 -9.38 -8.59
CA GLY A 244 -6.39 -10.04 -7.77
C GLY A 244 -6.73 -10.13 -6.28
N CYS A 245 -8.02 -10.18 -5.92
CA CYS A 245 -8.47 -10.15 -4.53
C CYS A 245 -8.10 -11.40 -3.69
N GLY A 246 -7.70 -12.50 -4.34
CA GLY A 246 -7.24 -13.73 -3.70
C GLY A 246 -8.33 -14.71 -3.25
N ILE A 247 -9.62 -14.33 -3.29
CA ILE A 247 -10.74 -15.19 -2.81
C ILE A 247 -10.75 -16.55 -3.52
N CYS A 248 -10.49 -16.56 -4.84
CA CYS A 248 -10.43 -17.81 -5.60
C CYS A 248 -9.32 -18.76 -5.14
N ALA A 249 -8.16 -18.22 -4.74
CA ALA A 249 -7.05 -19.00 -4.21
C ALA A 249 -7.37 -19.53 -2.81
N GLU A 250 -7.89 -18.68 -1.93
CA GLU A 250 -8.29 -19.05 -0.56
C GLU A 250 -9.37 -20.13 -0.53
N GLN A 251 -10.28 -20.13 -1.52
CA GLN A 251 -11.36 -21.10 -1.62
C GLN A 251 -10.99 -22.34 -2.44
N CYS A 252 -9.77 -22.46 -2.98
CA CYS A 252 -9.41 -23.62 -3.77
C CYS A 252 -9.12 -24.83 -2.86
N PRO A 253 -9.90 -25.94 -2.93
CA PRO A 253 -9.72 -27.07 -2.00
C PRO A 253 -8.48 -27.94 -2.31
N VAL A 254 -7.82 -27.68 -3.43
CA VAL A 254 -6.66 -28.45 -3.93
C VAL A 254 -5.46 -27.54 -4.23
N ASP A 255 -5.49 -26.30 -3.75
CA ASP A 255 -4.42 -25.30 -3.93
C ASP A 255 -3.94 -25.15 -5.38
N ALA A 256 -4.87 -25.29 -6.34
CA ALA A 256 -4.59 -25.17 -7.77
C ALA A 256 -4.48 -23.71 -8.24
N ILE A 257 -4.67 -22.72 -7.37
CA ILE A 257 -4.60 -21.30 -7.72
C ILE A 257 -3.58 -20.62 -6.81
N LEU A 258 -2.50 -20.14 -7.40
CA LEU A 258 -1.40 -19.48 -6.70
C LEU A 258 -1.41 -17.97 -6.97
N MET A 259 -1.33 -17.15 -5.93
CA MET A 259 -1.19 -15.71 -6.07
C MET A 259 0.28 -15.36 -6.36
N LYS A 260 0.56 -14.75 -7.51
CA LYS A 260 1.91 -14.26 -7.89
C LYS A 260 1.93 -12.75 -7.96
N SER A 261 3.05 -12.13 -7.59
CA SER A 261 3.24 -10.68 -7.71
C SER A 261 3.03 -10.22 -9.17
N GLU A 262 2.34 -9.10 -9.35
CA GLU A 262 2.32 -8.34 -10.62
C GLU A 262 3.52 -7.41 -10.73
N ALA A 263 4.05 -6.95 -9.59
CA ALA A 263 5.27 -6.16 -9.55
C ALA A 263 6.46 -7.07 -9.91
N VAL A 264 7.22 -6.63 -10.92
CA VAL A 264 8.56 -7.14 -11.27
C VAL A 264 9.56 -6.54 -10.32
#